data_AF-A0A6L4A8M2-F1
#
_entry.id   AF-A0A6L4A8M2-F1
#
_cell.length_a   1.000
_cell.length_b   1.000
_cell.length_c   1.000
_cell.angle_alpha   90.00
_cell.angle_beta   90.00
_cell.angle_gamma   90.00
#
_symmetry.space_group_name_H-M   'P 1'
#
loop_
_entity.id
_entity.type
_entity.pdbx_description
1 polymer ?
#
loop_
_entity_poly.entity_id
_entity_poly.type
_entity_poly.pdbx_seq_one_letter_code
_entity_poly.pdbx_strand_id
1 'polypeptide(L)' 'MSAVKTLRFGTRGSDLALWQTRYIMKLLQEAMPALHLEYEIIKTRGDAILHTPLP' A
#
# COMPACT_ATOMS: atom_id res chain seq x y z
N MET A 1 -23.01 -9.27 -15.04
CA MET A 1 -21.56 -9.30 -14.75
C MET A 1 -21.33 -8.44 -13.52
N SER A 2 -21.02 -9.05 -12.38
CA SER A 2 -20.73 -8.31 -11.14
C SER A 2 -19.45 -7.52 -11.34
N ALA A 3 -19.45 -6.23 -11.05
CA ALA A 3 -18.28 -5.37 -11.24
C ALA A 3 -17.09 -5.94 -10.46
N VAL A 4 -15.94 -6.09 -11.13
CA VAL A 4 -14.69 -6.50 -10.47
C VAL A 4 -14.40 -5.47 -9.38
N LYS A 5 -14.42 -5.92 -8.13
CA LYS A 5 -14.21 -5.04 -6.98
C LYS A 5 -12.71 -4.79 -6.87
N THR A 6 -12.26 -3.61 -7.32
CA THR A 6 -10.85 -3.21 -7.16
C THR A 6 -10.63 -2.64 -5.77
N LEU A 7 -9.64 -3.17 -5.05
CA LEU A 7 -9.18 -2.62 -3.78
C LEU A 7 -7.86 -1.88 -4.01
N ARG A 8 -7.86 -0.56 -3.73
CA ARG A 8 -6.70 0.31 -3.90
C ARG A 8 -6.06 0.64 -2.55
N PHE A 9 -4.75 0.40 -2.43
CA PHE A 9 -3.95 0.68 -1.24
C PHE A 9 -3.21 2.01 -1.39
N GLY A 10 -3.29 2.85 -0.37
CA GLY A 10 -2.37 3.98 -0.20
C GLY A 10 -1.17 3.55 0.63
N THR A 11 0.06 3.82 0.18
CA THR A 11 1.28 3.49 0.94
C THR A 11 2.33 4.59 0.88
N ARG A 12 3.23 4.65 1.87
CA ARG A 12 4.40 5.54 1.82
C ARG A 12 5.43 4.99 0.82
N GLY A 13 6.29 5.88 0.32
CA GLY A 13 7.32 5.52 -0.66
C GLY A 13 8.56 4.83 -0.09
N SER A 14 8.66 4.64 1.24
CA SER A 14 9.81 3.97 1.84
C SER A 14 9.81 2.47 1.54
N ASP A 15 10.99 1.86 1.45
CA ASP A 15 11.14 0.43 1.13
C ASP A 15 10.36 -0.47 2.09
N LEU A 16 10.37 -0.13 3.38
CA LEU A 16 9.62 -0.87 4.40
C LEU A 16 8.11 -0.77 4.16
N ALA A 17 7.58 0.42 3.87
CA ALA A 17 6.15 0.60 3.62
C ALA A 17 5.70 -0.14 2.35
N LEU A 18 6.50 -0.06 1.28
CA LEU A 18 6.24 -0.81 0.05
C LEU A 18 6.29 -2.33 0.27
N TRP A 19 7.24 -2.81 1.06
CA TRP A 19 7.31 -4.24 1.42
C TRP A 19 6.08 -4.67 2.21
N GLN A 20 5.67 -3.90 3.22
CA GLN A 20 4.47 -4.17 4.02
C GLN A 20 3.21 -4.23 3.15
N THR A 21 3.03 -3.26 2.25
CA THR A 21 1.88 -3.23 1.33
C THR A 21 1.88 -4.45 0.42
N ARG A 22 3.01 -4.78 -0.21
CA ARG A 22 3.12 -5.97 -1.08
C ARG A 22 2.88 -7.27 -0.34
N TYR A 23 3.35 -7.39 0.91
CA TYR A 23 3.13 -8.57 1.74
C TYR A 23 1.63 -8.79 2.00
N ILE A 24 0.90 -7.75 2.39
CA ILE A 24 -0.55 -7.85 2.62
C ILE A 24 -1.31 -8.11 1.32
N MET A 25 -0.94 -7.46 0.21
CA MET A 25 -1.54 -7.74 -1.10
C MET A 25 -1.36 -9.21 -1.50
N LYS A 26 -0.20 -9.80 -1.26
CA LYS A 26 0.05 -11.22 -1.52
C LYS A 26 -0.92 -12.11 -0.74
N LEU A 27 -1.06 -11.87 0.57
CA LEU A 27 -1.98 -12.65 1.41
C LEU A 27 -3.44 -12.51 0.97
N LEU A 28 -3.86 -11.31 0.53
CA LEU A 28 -5.19 -11.08 0.00
C LEU A 28 -5.41 -11.77 -1.34
N GLN A 29 -4.40 -11.81 -2.20
CA GLN A 29 -4.48 -12.53 -3.48
C GLN A 29 -4.60 -14.04 -3.26
N GLU A 30 -3.91 -14.60 -2.26
CA GLU A 30 -4.02 -16.00 -1.87
C GLU A 30 -5.42 -16.34 -1.31
N ALA A 31 -5.98 -15.46 -0.48
CA ALA A 31 -7.30 -15.64 0.12
C ALA A 31 -8.46 -15.35 -0.85
N MET A 32 -8.29 -14.42 -1.79
CA MET A 32 -9.30 -13.96 -2.74
C MET A 32 -8.69 -13.78 -4.14
N PRO A 33 -8.49 -14.84 -4.93
CA PRO A 33 -7.80 -14.77 -6.22
C PRO A 33 -8.49 -13.90 -7.29
N ALA A 34 -9.79 -13.66 -7.15
CA ALA A 34 -10.57 -12.82 -8.06
C ALA A 34 -10.57 -11.33 -7.66
N LEU A 35 -9.96 -10.96 -6.53
CA LEU A 35 -9.85 -9.58 -6.09
C LEU A 35 -8.75 -8.87 -6.89
N HIS A 36 -9.07 -7.73 -7.49
CA HIS A 36 -8.09 -6.89 -8.18
C HIS A 36 -7.46 -5.92 -7.17
N LEU A 37 -6.13 -5.92 -7.09
CA LEU A 37 -5.38 -5.16 -6.10
C LEU A 37 -4.45 -4.16 -6.80
N GLU A 38 -4.51 -2.91 -6.37
CA GLU A 38 -3.63 -1.84 -6.87
C GLU A 38 -3.06 -1.06 -5.68
N TYR A 39 -1.87 -0.49 -5.80
CA TYR A 39 -1.36 0.45 -4.80
C TYR A 39 -0.84 1.73 -5.43
N GLU A 40 -0.94 2.82 -4.68
CA GLU A 40 -0.43 4.13 -5.06
C GLU A 40 0.42 4.69 -3.91
N ILE A 41 1.55 5.31 -4.28
CA ILE A 41 2.42 5.96 -3.33
C ILE A 41 1.83 7.33 -2.97
N ILE A 42 1.52 7.51 -1.70
CA ILE A 42 1.06 8.79 -1.15
C ILE A 42 2.25 9.48 -0.50
N LYS A 43 2.56 10.70 -0.96
CA LYS A 43 3.57 11.54 -0.33
C LYS A 43 3.01 12.17 0.94
N THR A 44 3.68 11.95 2.06
CA THR A 44 3.30 12.51 3.36
C THR A 44 4.32 13.57 3.80
N ARG A 45 3.91 14.52 4.66
CA ARG A 45 4.83 15.54 5.20
C ARG A 45 6.01 14.93 5.98
N GLY A 46 5.80 13.77 6.62
CA GLY A 46 6.87 13.03 7.31
C GLY A 46 7.91 12.41 6.39
N ASP A 47 7.62 12.25 5.08
CA ASP A 47 8.64 11.84 4.10
C ASP A 47 9.63 12.98 3.78
N ALA A 48 9.25 14.23 4.04
CA ALA A 48 10.09 15.40 3.78
C ALA A 48 10.98 15.79 4.98
N ILE A 49 10.67 15.30 6.18
CA ILE A 49 11.35 15.67 7.43
C ILE A 49 12.16 14.46 7.92
N LEU A 50 13.41 14.34 7.47
CA LEU A 50 14.34 13.28 7.86
C LEU A 50 15.33 13.71 8.95
N HIS A 51 15.41 15.01 9.25
CA HIS A 51 16.48 15.61 10.05
C HIS A 51 16.02 16.24 11.36
N THR A 52 14.77 16.03 11.73
CA THR A 52 14.19 16.57 12.97
C THR A 52 13.63 15.40 13.78
N PRO A 53 13.93 15.30 15.09
CA PRO A 53 13.29 14.31 15.96
C PRO A 53 11.76 14.43 15.85
N LEU A 54 11.07 13.30 15.94
CA LEU A 54 9.63 13.30 16.15
C LEU A 54 9.36 13.95 17.52
N PRO A 55 8.46 14.95 17.61
CA PRO A 55 8.02 15.49 18.89
C PRO A 55 7.26 14.47 19.73
#